data_AF-A0AAD2DSM7-F1
#
_entry.id   AF-A0AAD2DSM7-F1
#
_cell.length_a   1.000
_cell.length_b   1.000
_cell.length_c   1.000
_cell.angle_alpha   90.00
_cell.angle_beta   90.00
_cell.angle_gamma   90.00
#
_symmetry.space_group_name_H-M   'P 1'
#
loop_
_entity.id
_entity.type
_entity.pdbx_description
1 polymer ?
#
loop_
_entity_poly.entity_id
_entity_poly.type
_entity_poly.pdbx_seq_one_letter_code
_entity_poly.pdbx_strand_id
1 'polypeptide(L)'
;MLKSSYRPGSSTFQRILTELVKQGSALESAILVILMLKKQIKQNISLSTDTVKLLFTSGMLDRAFEVVRRFYENVLMNLCKAHRASEAVDLYYKMLEKGIQQPLGCIEDLRSTLEAQGKLKEAEFVTKRMPSSHV
;
A
#
# COMPACT_ATOMS: atom_id res chain seq x y z
N MET A 1 -4.27 11.16 -21.84
CA MET A 1 -5.66 11.65 -21.97
C MET A 1 -6.62 10.57 -21.47
N LEU A 2 -7.31 10.77 -20.34
CA LEU A 2 -8.46 9.95 -19.92
C LEU A 2 -9.54 10.88 -19.35
N LYS A 3 -10.29 11.53 -20.24
CA LYS A 3 -11.53 12.27 -19.93
C LYS A 3 -12.73 11.40 -20.31
N SER A 4 -12.94 10.30 -19.59
CA SER A 4 -14.14 9.47 -19.74
C SER A 4 -14.80 9.29 -18.37
N SER A 5 -16.12 9.44 -18.32
CA SER A 5 -16.98 9.17 -17.16
C SER A 5 -17.08 7.68 -16.83
N TYR A 6 -16.56 6.80 -17.69
CA TYR A 6 -16.56 5.36 -17.48
C TYR A 6 -15.43 4.97 -16.52
N ARG A 7 -15.80 4.45 -15.34
CA ARG A 7 -14.85 3.83 -14.41
C ARG A 7 -14.61 2.38 -14.87
N PRO A 8 -13.44 2.03 -15.40
CA PRO A 8 -13.17 0.65 -15.80
C PRO A 8 -13.23 -0.25 -14.57
N GLY A 9 -13.89 -1.40 -14.69
CA GLY A 9 -14.00 -2.37 -13.61
C GLY A 9 -12.64 -3.02 -13.29
N SER A 10 -12.57 -3.70 -12.13
CA SER A 10 -11.36 -4.42 -11.70
C SER A 10 -10.84 -5.40 -12.76
N SER A 11 -11.73 -6.02 -13.52
CA SER A 11 -11.40 -6.97 -14.60
C SER A 11 -10.63 -6.31 -15.75
N THR A 12 -10.95 -5.06 -16.11
CA THR A 12 -10.25 -4.33 -17.17
C THR A 12 -8.80 -4.08 -16.77
N PHE A 13 -8.59 -3.58 -15.55
CA PHE A 13 -7.24 -3.33 -15.02
C PHE A 13 -6.43 -4.62 -14.88
N GLN A 14 -7.05 -5.69 -14.39
CA GLN A 14 -6.40 -7.01 -14.27
C GLN A 14 -5.98 -7.57 -15.63
N ARG A 15 -6.80 -7.43 -16.67
CA ARG A 15 -6.46 -7.88 -18.02
C ARG A 15 -5.27 -7.11 -18.60
N ILE A 16 -5.26 -5.79 -18.45
CA ILE A 16 -4.15 -4.95 -18.89
C ILE A 16 -2.88 -5.33 -18.12
N LEU A 17 -2.95 -5.47 -16.80
CA LEU A 17 -1.80 -5.84 -15.97
C LEU A 17 -1.28 -7.25 -16.32
N THR A 18 -2.17 -8.20 -16.61
CA THR A 18 -1.78 -9.55 -17.08
C THR A 18 -0.96 -9.47 -18.35
N GLU A 19 -1.38 -8.64 -19.30
CA GLU A 19 -0.68 -8.49 -20.57
C GLU A 19 0.67 -7.80 -20.40
N LEU A 20 0.75 -6.73 -19.58
CA LEU A 20 2.00 -6.04 -19.28
C LEU A 20 3.02 -6.96 -18.60
N VAL A 21 2.58 -7.79 -17.65
CA VAL A 21 3.45 -8.77 -16.98
C VAL A 21 3.96 -9.82 -17.96
N LYS A 22 3.12 -10.32 -18.87
CA LYS A 22 3.52 -11.28 -19.91
C LYS A 22 4.54 -10.71 -20.88
N GLN A 23 4.41 -9.43 -21.22
CA GLN A 23 5.35 -8.73 -22.12
C GLN A 23 6.67 -8.36 -21.42
N GLY A 24 6.78 -8.54 -20.11
CA GLY A 24 7.96 -8.14 -19.34
C GLY A 24 8.05 -6.63 -19.11
N SER A 25 6.97 -5.88 -19.34
CA SER A 25 6.90 -4.42 -19.20
C SER A 25 6.83 -4.03 -17.72
N ALA A 26 7.96 -4.13 -17.03
CA ALA A 26 8.06 -4.02 -15.58
C ALA A 26 7.63 -2.64 -15.06
N LEU A 27 8.10 -1.56 -15.69
CA LEU A 27 7.79 -0.19 -15.28
C LEU A 27 6.28 0.11 -15.41
N GLU A 28 5.69 -0.23 -16.54
CA GLU A 28 4.28 -0.04 -16.84
C GLU A 28 3.41 -0.86 -15.88
N SER A 29 3.83 -2.09 -15.58
CA SER A 29 3.16 -2.95 -14.60
C SER A 29 3.16 -2.31 -13.21
N ALA A 30 4.29 -1.76 -12.76
CA ALA A 30 4.37 -1.06 -11.47
C ALA A 30 3.46 0.18 -11.42
N ILE A 31 3.50 1.01 -12.48
CA ILE A 31 2.68 2.22 -12.59
C ILE A 31 1.19 1.85 -12.50
N LEU A 32 0.78 0.79 -13.20
CA LEU A 32 -0.60 0.33 -13.20
C LEU A 32 -1.03 -0.19 -11.83
N VAL A 33 -0.20 -0.97 -11.13
CA VAL A 33 -0.48 -1.43 -9.77
C VAL A 33 -0.65 -0.25 -8.81
N ILE A 34 0.27 0.73 -8.84
CA ILE A 34 0.18 1.93 -8.00
C ILE A 34 -1.10 2.72 -8.32
N LEU A 35 -1.48 2.83 -9.58
CA LEU A 35 -2.75 3.47 -9.99
C LEU A 35 -3.97 2.73 -9.43
N MET A 36 -3.97 1.39 -9.52
CA MET A 36 -5.04 0.56 -8.98
C MET A 36 -5.16 0.72 -7.47
N LEU A 37 -4.04 0.75 -6.73
CA LEU A 37 -4.02 1.00 -5.29
C LEU A 37 -4.57 2.39 -4.93
N LYS A 38 -4.14 3.44 -5.64
CA LYS A 38 -4.64 4.81 -5.44
C LYS A 38 -6.15 4.92 -5.69
N LYS A 39 -6.68 4.15 -6.63
CA LYS A 39 -8.12 4.13 -6.98
C LYS A 39 -8.95 3.13 -6.19
N GLN A 40 -8.37 2.46 -5.18
CA GLN A 40 -9.03 1.42 -4.39
C GLN A 40 -9.62 0.30 -5.25
N ILE A 41 -8.91 -0.05 -6.32
CA ILE A 41 -9.29 -1.17 -7.20
C ILE A 41 -8.75 -2.46 -6.58
N LYS A 42 -9.62 -3.46 -6.48
CA LYS A 42 -9.30 -4.77 -5.90
C LYS A 42 -8.09 -5.38 -6.59
N GLN A 43 -7.08 -5.68 -5.79
CA GLN A 43 -5.85 -6.31 -6.24
C GLN A 43 -6.05 -7.82 -6.44
N ASN A 44 -5.40 -8.38 -7.46
CA ASN A 44 -5.23 -9.82 -7.58
C ASN A 44 -3.86 -10.17 -6.99
N ILE A 45 -3.84 -11.01 -5.96
CA ILE A 45 -2.61 -11.34 -5.20
C ILE A 45 -1.57 -11.99 -6.10
N SER A 46 -1.97 -12.95 -6.94
CA SER A 46 -1.04 -13.62 -7.88
C SER A 46 -0.42 -12.60 -8.81
N LEU A 47 -1.26 -11.80 -9.47
CA LEU A 47 -0.79 -10.85 -10.49
C LEU A 47 0.06 -9.71 -9.91
N SER A 48 -0.26 -9.29 -8.68
CA SER A 48 0.55 -8.32 -7.93
C SER A 48 1.91 -8.90 -7.55
N THR A 49 1.93 -10.16 -7.12
CA THR A 49 3.16 -10.89 -6.80
C THR A 49 4.03 -11.06 -8.04
N ASP A 50 3.42 -11.40 -9.18
CA ASP A 50 4.13 -11.56 -10.45
C ASP A 50 4.71 -10.23 -10.93
N THR A 51 3.99 -9.12 -10.73
CA THR A 51 4.51 -7.77 -11.00
C THR A 51 5.73 -7.44 -10.14
N VAL A 52 5.68 -7.74 -8.83
CA VAL A 52 6.82 -7.52 -7.92
C VAL A 52 8.01 -8.39 -8.32
N LYS A 53 7.79 -9.67 -8.63
CA LYS A 53 8.85 -10.56 -9.16
C LYS A 53 9.47 -9.99 -10.43
N LEU A 54 8.64 -9.56 -11.38
CA LEU A 54 9.10 -8.97 -12.64
C LEU A 54 9.98 -7.73 -12.41
N LEU A 55 9.62 -6.87 -11.45
CA LEU A 55 10.44 -5.71 -11.09
C LEU A 55 11.80 -6.12 -10.54
N PHE A 56 11.84 -7.12 -9.66
CA PHE A 56 13.11 -7.64 -9.12
C PHE A 56 13.98 -8.27 -10.21
N THR A 57 13.42 -9.11 -11.07
CA THR A 57 14.17 -9.74 -12.17
C THR A 57 14.64 -8.74 -13.21
N SER A 58 13.97 -7.59 -13.34
CA SER A 58 14.35 -6.50 -14.24
C SER A 58 15.32 -5.50 -13.60
N GLY A 59 15.80 -5.75 -12.37
CA GLY A 59 16.73 -4.86 -11.66
C GLY A 59 16.10 -3.55 -11.13
N MET A 60 14.77 -3.41 -11.19
CA MET A 60 14.05 -2.21 -10.78
C MET A 60 13.72 -2.22 -9.28
N LEU A 61 14.74 -2.37 -8.43
CA LEU A 61 14.60 -2.60 -6.99
C LEU A 61 13.81 -1.49 -6.29
N ASP A 62 14.12 -0.22 -6.57
CA ASP A 62 13.43 0.92 -5.95
C ASP A 62 11.92 0.90 -6.22
N ARG A 63 11.53 0.54 -7.45
CA ARG A 63 10.11 0.42 -7.83
C ARG A 63 9.46 -0.80 -7.21
N ALA A 64 10.17 -1.92 -7.11
CA ALA A 64 9.67 -3.10 -6.40
C ALA A 64 9.36 -2.77 -4.94
N PHE A 65 10.30 -2.10 -4.24
CA PHE A 65 10.12 -1.68 -2.86
C PHE A 65 9.01 -0.62 -2.71
N GLU A 66 8.88 0.32 -3.64
CA GLU A 66 7.77 1.26 -3.66
C GLU A 66 6.43 0.54 -3.74
N VAL A 67 6.27 -0.38 -4.70
CA VAL A 67 5.02 -1.15 -4.89
C VAL A 67 4.68 -1.95 -3.63
N VAL A 68 5.64 -2.66 -3.04
CA VAL A 68 5.45 -3.42 -1.80
C VAL A 68 5.03 -2.50 -0.65
N ARG A 69 5.70 -1.36 -0.47
CA ARG A 69 5.33 -0.36 0.55
C ARG A 69 3.91 0.13 0.36
N ARG A 70 3.51 0.44 -0.88
CA ARG A 70 2.13 0.88 -1.20
C ARG A 70 1.08 -0.18 -0.90
N PHE A 71 1.37 -1.46 -1.07
CA PHE A 71 0.46 -2.53 -0.66
C PHE A 71 0.22 -2.50 0.85
N TYR A 72 1.29 -2.42 1.64
CA TYR A 72 1.15 -2.36 3.10
C TYR A 72 0.43 -1.10 3.58
N GLU A 73 0.75 0.07 3.03
CA GLU A 73 0.04 1.32 3.30
C GLU A 73 -1.47 1.19 3.03
N ASN A 74 -1.84 0.58 1.90
CA ASN A 74 -3.23 0.41 1.52
C ASN A 74 -3.97 -0.52 2.49
N VAL A 75 -3.36 -1.65 2.88
CA VAL A 75 -3.95 -2.57 3.86
C VAL A 75 -4.11 -1.89 5.21
N LEU A 76 -3.09 -1.17 5.69
CA LEU A 76 -3.13 -0.45 6.96
C LEU A 76 -4.27 0.59 6.98
N MET A 77 -4.35 1.42 5.95
CA MET A 77 -5.43 2.42 5.82
C MET A 77 -6.81 1.76 5.75
N ASN A 78 -6.95 0.64 5.04
CA ASN A 78 -8.23 -0.08 4.95
C ASN A 78 -8.63 -0.72 6.29
N LEU A 79 -7.68 -1.23 7.08
CA LEU A 79 -7.94 -1.71 8.44
C LEU A 79 -8.37 -0.56 9.37
N CYS A 80 -7.73 0.60 9.24
CA CYS A 80 -8.10 1.81 9.99
C CYS A 80 -9.54 2.23 9.68
N LYS A 81 -9.90 2.32 8.39
CA LYS A 81 -11.27 2.62 7.92
C LYS A 81 -12.30 1.59 8.34
N ALA A 82 -11.89 0.33 8.48
CA ALA A 82 -12.75 -0.75 8.97
C ALA A 82 -12.84 -0.81 10.50
N HIS A 83 -12.22 0.14 11.22
CA HIS A 83 -12.16 0.14 12.69
C HIS A 83 -11.52 -1.14 13.28
N ARG A 84 -10.62 -1.79 12.54
CA ARG A 84 -9.93 -3.01 12.99
C ARG A 84 -8.56 -2.66 13.58
N ALA A 85 -8.53 -1.87 14.64
CA ALA A 85 -7.28 -1.28 15.13
C ALA A 85 -6.26 -2.30 15.65
N SER A 86 -6.71 -3.44 16.20
CA SER A 86 -5.78 -4.50 16.63
C SER A 86 -4.95 -5.03 15.47
N GLU A 87 -5.60 -5.35 14.36
CA GLU A 87 -4.93 -5.87 13.16
C GLU A 87 -4.09 -4.81 12.47
N ALA A 88 -4.53 -3.54 12.51
CA ALA A 88 -3.77 -2.41 12.00
C ALA A 88 -2.43 -2.26 12.76
N VAL A 89 -2.47 -2.40 14.08
CA VAL A 89 -1.27 -2.37 14.95
C VAL A 89 -0.37 -3.58 14.69
N ASP A 90 -0.92 -4.79 14.61
CA ASP A 90 -0.13 -5.99 14.31
C ASP A 90 0.57 -5.89 12.95
N LEU A 91 -0.12 -5.34 11.95
CA LEU A 91 0.48 -5.08 10.65
C LEU A 91 1.59 -4.03 10.75
N TYR A 92 1.36 -2.94 11.48
CA TYR A 92 2.36 -1.89 11.69
C TYR A 92 3.64 -2.45 12.35
N TYR A 93 3.52 -3.31 13.36
CA TYR A 93 4.67 -3.99 13.97
C TYR A 93 5.43 -4.86 12.97
N LYS A 94 4.72 -5.69 12.18
CA LYS A 94 5.35 -6.53 11.15
C LYS A 94 6.09 -5.70 10.08
N MET A 95 5.58 -4.52 9.74
CA MET A 95 6.26 -3.62 8.82
C MET A 95 7.55 -3.05 9.42
N LEU A 96 7.53 -2.70 10.71
CA LEU A 96 8.70 -2.20 11.44
C LEU A 96 9.79 -3.26 11.56
N GLU A 97 9.44 -4.50 11.91
CA GLU A 97 10.38 -5.64 11.97
C GLU A 97 11.07 -5.88 10.62
N LYS A 98 10.37 -5.62 9.52
CA LYS A 98 10.89 -5.76 8.15
C LYS A 98 11.59 -4.51 7.63
N GLY A 99 11.75 -3.48 8.45
CA GLY A 99 12.42 -2.22 8.06
C GLY A 99 11.67 -1.40 7.01
N ILE A 100 10.36 -1.61 6.85
CA ILE A 100 9.54 -0.89 5.86
C ILE A 100 9.11 0.45 6.45
N GLN A 101 9.75 1.55 6.00
CA GLN A 101 9.36 2.90 6.40
C GLN A 101 8.01 3.30 5.80
N GLN A 102 7.08 3.75 6.64
CA GLN A 102 5.76 4.23 6.23
C GLN A 102 5.74 5.76 6.07
N PRO A 103 4.90 6.31 5.17
CA PRO A 103 4.63 7.74 5.12
C PRO A 103 3.93 8.22 6.40
N LEU A 104 4.23 9.46 6.82
CA LEU A 104 3.64 10.10 8.00
C LEU A 104 2.11 10.03 8.02
N GLY A 105 1.45 10.26 6.88
CA GLY A 105 -0.01 10.23 6.79
C GLY A 105 -0.64 8.89 7.20
N CYS A 106 -0.01 7.75 6.88
CA CYS A 106 -0.52 6.44 7.29
C CYS A 106 -0.37 6.21 8.81
N ILE A 107 0.66 6.79 9.41
CA ILE A 107 0.92 6.70 10.85
C ILE A 107 -0.08 7.59 11.62
N GLU A 108 -0.41 8.75 11.07
CA GLU A 108 -1.44 9.66 11.60
C GLU A 108 -2.84 9.05 11.59
N ASP A 109 -3.23 8.42 10.48
CA ASP A 109 -4.51 7.72 10.36
C ASP A 109 -4.61 6.59 11.40
N LEU A 110 -3.52 5.84 11.61
CA LEU A 110 -3.45 4.78 12.61
C LEU A 110 -3.60 5.33 14.03
N ARG A 111 -2.86 6.39 14.38
CA ARG A 111 -2.96 7.06 15.68
C ARG A 111 -4.40 7.51 15.97
N SER A 112 -4.99 8.24 15.02
CA SER A 112 -6.36 8.75 15.14
C SER A 112 -7.38 7.62 15.35
N THR A 113 -7.17 6.48 14.66
CA THR A 113 -8.01 5.29 14.82
C THR A 113 -7.86 4.65 16.20
N LEU A 114 -6.64 4.61 16.75
CA LEU A 114 -6.37 4.06 18.08
C LEU A 114 -6.97 4.92 19.19
N GLU A 115 -6.83 6.24 19.08
CA GLU A 115 -7.44 7.20 20.02
C GLU A 115 -8.97 7.08 20.03
N ALA A 116 -9.59 7.02 18.85
CA ALA A 116 -11.04 6.86 18.72
C ALA A 116 -11.57 5.55 19.33
N GLN A 117 -10.70 4.53 19.48
CA GLN A 117 -11.05 3.24 20.07
C GLN A 117 -10.59 3.08 21.52
N GLY A 118 -10.06 4.13 22.15
CA GLY A 118 -9.56 4.10 23.52
C GLY A 118 -8.26 3.32 23.72
N LYS A 119 -7.56 2.97 22.63
CA LYS A 119 -6.26 2.26 22.64
C LYS A 119 -5.08 3.21 22.83
N LEU A 120 -5.09 3.92 23.96
CA LEU A 120 -4.19 5.05 24.21
C LEU A 120 -2.71 4.65 24.30
N LYS A 121 -2.40 3.46 24.83
CA LYS A 121 -1.01 2.97 24.94
C LYS A 121 -0.40 2.71 23.56
N GLU A 122 -1.16 2.09 22.66
CA GLU A 122 -0.73 1.86 21.29
C GLU A 122 -0.62 3.19 20.52
N ALA A 123 -1.56 4.12 20.71
CA ALA A 123 -1.51 5.44 20.10
C ALA A 123 -0.25 6.23 20.51
N GLU A 124 0.12 6.19 21.79
CA GLU A 124 1.32 6.84 22.31
C GLU A 124 2.59 6.22 21.73
N PHE A 125 2.63 4.89 21.60
CA PHE A 125 3.75 4.18 20.98
C PHE A 125 3.96 4.58 19.51
N VAL A 126 2.87 4.64 18.74
CA VAL A 126 2.89 5.09 17.34
C VAL A 126 3.39 6.53 17.24
N THR A 127 2.97 7.40 18.17
CA THR A 127 3.39 8.81 18.23
C THR A 127 4.89 8.99 18.50
N LYS A 128 5.46 8.20 19.42
CA LYS A 128 6.92 8.23 19.74
C LYS A 128 7.80 7.86 18.56
N ARG A 129 7.24 7.23 17.52
CA ARG A 129 7.94 6.83 16.29
C ARG A 129 7.77 7.79 15.13
N MET A 130 6.95 8.82 15.30
CA MET A 130 6.89 9.93 14.34
C MET A 130 8.14 10.80 14.55
N PRO A 131 8.86 11.21 13.50
CA PRO A 131 9.87 12.25 13.67
C PRO A 131 9.17 13.45 14.29
N SER A 132 9.61 13.81 15.50
CA SER A 132 9.17 15.01 16.18
C SER A 132 9.43 16.18 15.23
N SER A 133 8.35 16.76 14.69
CA SER A 133 8.38 18.04 14.01
C SER A 133 8.76 19.10 15.04
N HIS A 134 10.06 19.24 15.28
CA HIS A 134 10.64 20.46 15.80
C HIS A 134 10.81 21.42 14.62
N VAL A 135 9.79 22.23 14.36
CA VAL A 135 9.93 23.59 13.83
C VAL A 135 8.91 24.46 14.55
#